data_AF-A0A0D8HME3-F1
#
_entry.id   AF-A0A0D8HME3-F1
#
_cell.length_a   1.000
_cell.length_b   1.000
_cell.length_c   1.000
_cell.angle_alpha   90.00
_cell.angle_beta   90.00
_cell.angle_gamma   90.00
#
_symmetry.space_group_name_H-M   'P 1'
#
loop_
_entity.id
_entity.type
_entity.pdbx_description
1 polymer ?
#
loop_
_entity_poly.entity_id
_entity_poly.type
_entity_poly.pdbx_seq_one_letter_code
_entity_poly.pdbx_strand_id
1 'polypeptide(L)'
;MLTERLGKLLNSWMSAVSADDLPHLHRFVRGLDTDHAAVRNGLPLPYSSGAVEGHVNRIKMLKRQMYGRAGFDLLRKRILLSR
;
A
#
# COMPACT_ATOMS: atom_id res chain seq x y z
N MET A 1 -3.71 7.67 -7.27
CA MET A 1 -3.47 8.42 -6.02
C MET A 1 -4.84 8.68 -5.38
N LEU A 2 -4.99 8.54 -4.06
CA LEU A 2 -6.25 8.89 -3.38
C LEU A 2 -6.44 10.41 -3.43
N THR A 3 -7.41 10.88 -4.20
CA THR A 3 -7.64 12.30 -4.52
C THR A 3 -8.46 13.01 -3.47
N GLU A 4 -9.51 12.38 -2.93
CA GLU A 4 -10.49 13.06 -2.07
C GLU A 4 -10.24 12.91 -0.56
N ARG A 5 -9.50 11.86 -0.14
CA ARG A 5 -9.00 11.69 1.24
C ARG A 5 -10.06 11.85 2.35
N LEU A 6 -11.29 11.40 2.08
CA LEU A 6 -12.47 11.62 2.94
C LEU A 6 -12.54 10.64 4.13
N GLY A 7 -11.57 10.71 5.05
CA GLY A 7 -11.49 9.82 6.22
C GLY A 7 -12.75 9.79 7.10
N LYS A 8 -13.53 10.88 7.12
CA LYS A 8 -14.82 10.98 7.80
C LYS A 8 -15.91 10.04 7.26
N LEU A 9 -15.82 9.64 5.99
CA LEU A 9 -16.81 8.77 5.35
C LEU A 9 -16.47 7.28 5.46
N LEU A 10 -15.30 6.94 6.00
CA LEU A 10 -14.80 5.56 6.07
C LEU A 10 -15.76 4.66 6.86
N ASN A 11 -16.22 5.11 8.03
CA ASN A 11 -17.08 4.31 8.91
C ASN A 11 -18.45 4.04 8.29
N SER A 12 -19.06 5.05 7.68
CA SER A 12 -20.35 4.89 7.00
C SER A 12 -20.25 3.92 5.83
N TRP A 13 -19.14 3.99 5.07
CA TRP A 13 -18.89 3.07 3.97
C TRP A 13 -18.66 1.63 4.45
N MET A 14 -17.83 1.44 5.49
CA MET A 14 -17.60 0.11 6.07
C MET A 14 -18.90 -0.51 6.61
N SER A 15 -19.78 0.31 7.21
CA SER A 15 -21.08 -0.14 7.71
C SER A 15 -22.01 -0.57 6.57
N ALA A 16 -22.06 0.21 5.48
CA ALA A 16 -22.86 -0.14 4.30
C ALA A 16 -22.40 -1.47 3.67
N VAL A 17 -21.10 -1.65 3.47
CA VAL A 17 -20.54 -2.89 2.91
C VAL A 17 -20.80 -4.10 3.80
N SER A 18 -20.87 -3.91 5.12
CA SER A 18 -21.16 -4.98 6.06
C SER A 18 -22.65 -5.36 6.09
N ALA A 19 -23.53 -4.42 5.75
CA ALA A 19 -24.98 -4.64 5.68
C ALA A 19 -25.43 -5.24 4.33
N ASP A 20 -24.68 -4.99 3.26
CA ASP A 20 -24.96 -5.50 1.91
C ASP A 20 -24.40 -6.92 1.69
N ASP A 21 -24.96 -7.62 0.70
CA ASP A 21 -24.49 -8.93 0.22
C ASP A 21 -23.26 -8.80 -0.69
N LEU A 22 -22.16 -8.32 -0.11
CA LEU A 22 -20.87 -8.14 -0.76
C LEU A 22 -19.79 -9.02 -0.10
N PRO A 23 -19.90 -10.36 -0.19
CA PRO A 23 -19.07 -11.30 0.58
C PRO A 23 -17.57 -11.15 0.30
N HIS A 24 -17.20 -10.75 -0.91
CA HIS A 24 -15.80 -10.50 -1.28
C HIS A 24 -15.20 -9.26 -0.60
N LEU A 25 -16.03 -8.29 -0.22
CA LEU A 25 -15.59 -7.07 0.46
C LEU A 25 -15.65 -7.19 1.99
N HIS A 26 -16.45 -8.11 2.54
CA HIS A 26 -16.53 -8.32 3.99
C HIS A 26 -15.17 -8.62 4.61
N ARG A 27 -14.34 -9.47 3.95
CA ARG A 27 -12.97 -9.74 4.43
C ARG A 27 -12.09 -8.49 4.39
N PHE A 28 -12.25 -7.65 3.37
CA PHE A 28 -11.51 -6.40 3.25
C PHE A 28 -11.88 -5.43 4.37
N VAL A 29 -13.18 -5.23 4.64
CA VAL A 29 -13.67 -4.38 5.73
C VAL A 29 -13.17 -4.87 7.10
N ARG A 30 -13.19 -6.18 7.36
CA ARG A 30 -12.62 -6.75 8.60
C ARG A 30 -11.13 -6.45 8.76
N GLY A 31 -10.38 -6.47 7.64
CA GLY A 31 -8.97 -6.07 7.63
C GLY A 31 -8.79 -4.59 7.98
N LEU A 32 -9.60 -3.71 7.38
CA LEU A 32 -9.57 -2.27 7.68
C LEU A 32 -9.96 -1.97 9.14
N ASP A 33 -10.87 -2.75 9.71
CA ASP A 33 -11.32 -2.58 11.09
C ASP A 33 -10.21 -2.94 12.10
N THR A 34 -9.41 -3.97 11.79
CA THR A 34 -8.23 -4.33 12.60
C THR A 34 -7.24 -3.17 12.73
N ASP A 35 -7.03 -2.41 11.64
CA ASP A 35 -6.10 -1.28 11.57
C ASP A 35 -6.82 0.08 11.53
N HIS A 36 -8.04 0.15 12.09
CA HIS A 36 -8.97 1.26 11.88
C HIS A 36 -8.37 2.65 12.11
N ALA A 37 -7.68 2.84 13.23
CA ALA A 37 -7.06 4.11 13.58
C ALA A 37 -6.01 4.55 12.55
N ALA A 38 -5.20 3.60 12.05
CA ALA A 38 -4.18 3.87 11.05
C ALA A 38 -4.81 4.21 9.69
N VAL A 39 -5.83 3.45 9.26
CA VAL A 39 -6.54 3.69 7.99
C VAL A 39 -7.26 5.05 8.03
N ARG A 40 -7.99 5.33 9.11
CA ARG A 40 -8.72 6.60 9.29
C ARG A 40 -7.78 7.79 9.24
N ASN A 41 -6.62 7.71 9.90
CA ASN A 41 -5.65 8.80 9.95
C ASN A 41 -4.81 8.88 8.66
N GLY A 42 -4.58 7.76 7.97
CA GLY A 42 -3.85 7.72 6.71
C GLY A 42 -4.55 8.40 5.54
N LEU A 43 -5.86 8.65 5.65
CA LEU A 43 -6.64 9.38 4.65
C LEU A 43 -6.40 10.89 4.71
N PRO A 44 -6.70 11.61 5.82
CA PRO A 44 -6.58 13.07 5.89
C PRO A 44 -5.15 13.58 6.13
N LEU A 45 -4.27 12.78 6.72
CA LEU A 45 -2.92 13.25 7.05
C LEU A 45 -2.05 13.42 5.78
N PRO A 46 -1.03 14.28 5.83
CA PRO A 46 -0.13 14.50 4.69
C PRO A 46 0.84 13.33 4.46
N TYR A 47 0.94 12.40 5.41
CA TYR A 47 1.87 11.27 5.33
C TYR A 47 1.44 10.27 4.25
N SER A 48 2.40 9.78 3.48
CA SER A 48 2.15 8.72 2.49
C SER A 48 3.36 7.78 2.39
N SER A 49 3.08 6.51 2.10
CA SER A 49 4.10 5.51 1.77
C SER A 49 4.62 5.63 0.33
N GLY A 50 4.08 6.55 -0.49
CA GLY A 50 4.31 6.57 -1.94
C GLY A 50 5.78 6.69 -2.34
N ALA A 51 6.56 7.53 -1.64
CA ALA A 51 8.00 7.62 -1.89
C ALA A 51 8.71 6.30 -1.58
N VAL A 52 8.40 5.67 -0.44
CA VAL A 52 8.98 4.38 -0.04
C VAL A 52 8.59 3.28 -1.02
N GLU A 53 7.31 3.21 -1.40
CA GLU A 53 6.80 2.26 -2.39
C GLU A 53 7.45 2.42 -3.76
N GLY A 54 7.71 3.67 -4.18
CA GLY A 54 8.46 3.97 -5.40
C GLY A 54 9.87 3.35 -5.38
N HIS A 55 10.60 3.54 -4.28
CA HIS A 55 11.92 2.91 -4.10
C HIS A 55 11.83 1.39 -4.08
N VAL A 56 10.85 0.82 -3.37
CA VAL A 56 10.62 -0.63 -3.33
C VAL A 56 10.32 -1.18 -4.73
N ASN A 57 9.49 -0.48 -5.51
CA ASN A 57 9.17 -0.88 -6.87
C ASN A 57 10.39 -0.86 -7.79
N ARG A 58 11.22 0.18 -7.70
CA ARG A 58 12.50 0.28 -8.41
C ARG A 58 13.44 -0.88 -8.05
N ILE A 59 13.57 -1.20 -6.76
CA ILE A 59 14.39 -2.33 -6.30
C ILE A 59 13.84 -3.66 -6.82
N LYS A 60 12.52 -3.87 -6.76
CA LYS A 60 11.86 -5.06 -7.33
C LYS A 60 12.11 -5.18 -8.84
N MET A 61 12.05 -4.06 -9.57
CA MET A 61 12.36 -4.02 -11.00
C MET A 61 13.81 -4.42 -11.27
N LEU A 62 14.78 -3.84 -10.56
CA LEU A 62 16.20 -4.21 -10.70
C LEU A 62 16.44 -5.70 -10.40
N LYS A 63 15.80 -6.26 -9.36
CA LYS A 63 15.85 -7.71 -9.07
C LYS A 63 15.28 -8.55 -10.22
N ARG A 64 14.15 -8.13 -10.81
CA ARG A 64 13.49 -8.81 -11.94
C ARG A 64 14.33 -8.80 -13.22
N GLN A 65 15.01 -7.69 -13.53
CA GLN A 65 15.95 -7.61 -14.66
C GLN A 65 17.09 -8.64 -14.58
N MET A 66 17.39 -9.13 -13.38
CA MET A 66 18.44 -10.11 -13.12
C MET A 66 17.90 -11.53 -12.92
N TYR A 67 16.61 -11.74 -13.21
CA TYR A 67 15.93 -13.03 -13.01
C TYR A 67 16.09 -13.57 -11.57
N GLY A 68 16.22 -12.69 -10.58
CA GLY A 68 16.42 -13.08 -9.17
C GLY A 68 17.80 -13.68 -8.85
N ARG A 69 18.74 -13.71 -9.79
CA ARG A 69 20.07 -14.34 -9.62
C ARG A 69 21.12 -13.43 -8.96
N ALA A 70 20.71 -12.27 -8.47
CA ALA A 70 21.60 -11.30 -7.86
C ALA A 70 21.74 -11.55 -6.35
N GLY A 71 22.94 -11.93 -5.92
CA GLY A 71 23.31 -11.84 -4.49
C GLY A 71 23.28 -10.40 -4.00
N PHE A 72 23.34 -10.20 -2.67
CA PHE A 72 23.21 -8.88 -2.05
C PHE A 72 24.22 -7.86 -2.57
N ASP A 73 25.50 -8.24 -2.73
CA ASP A 73 26.55 -7.33 -3.17
C ASP A 73 26.31 -6.76 -4.58
N LEU A 74 25.89 -7.63 -5.50
CA LEU A 74 25.59 -7.23 -6.87
C LEU A 74 24.32 -6.38 -6.95
N LEU A 75 23.30 -6.73 -6.16
CA LEU A 75 22.08 -5.94 -6.06
C LEU A 75 22.36 -4.55 -5.49
N ARG A 76 23.16 -4.45 -4.43
CA ARG A 76 23.58 -3.18 -3.83
C ARG A 76 24.29 -2.29 -4.85
N LYS A 77 25.26 -2.85 -5.59
CA LYS A 77 25.95 -2.13 -6.68
C LYS A 77 24.96 -1.61 -7.72
N ARG A 78 24.02 -2.44 -8.18
CA ARG A 78 23.01 -1.99 -9.15
C ARG A 78 22.09 -0.90 -8.63
N ILE A 79 21.64 -0.98 -7.38
CA ILE A 79 20.79 0.06 -6.78
C ILE A 79 21.53 1.40 -6.73
N LEU A 80 22.78 1.39 -6.26
CA LEU A 80 23.60 2.61 -6.11
C LEU A 80 24.07 3.19 -7.46
N LEU A 81 24.28 2.35 -8.47
CA LEU A 81 24.77 2.77 -9.79
C LEU A 81 23.67 3.01 -10.82
N SER A 82 22.47 2.43 -10.64
CA SER A 82 21.31 2.85 -11.42
C SER A 82 20.95 4.26 -10.99
N ARG A 83 20.77 5.18 -11.94
CA ARG A 83 20.09 6.46 -11.72
C ARG A 83 18.61 6.24 -11.97
#